data_AF-A0A7J2MP58-F1
#
_entry.id   AF-A0A7J2MP58-F1
#
_cell.length_a   1.000
_cell.length_b   1.000
_cell.length_c   1.000
_cell.angle_alpha   90.00
_cell.angle_beta   90.00
_cell.angle_gamma   90.00
#
_symmetry.space_group_name_H-M   'P 1'
#
loop_
_entity.id
_entity.type
_entity.pdbx_description
1 polymer ?
#
loop_
_entity_poly.entity_id
_entity_poly.type
_entity_poly.pdbx_seq_one_letter_code
_entity_poly.pdbx_strand_id
1 'polypeptide(L)'
;FYIFSGFFEEIDEETIKNLKNKDMLNEVLNEVSEEIPNIKKALIDERDEYIALKILEKYREGKKIVAVIGAGHLEGVKNIIEENLIKETFAHRKTELEKIPQKRSKAKIIAYVIPIFFISLVIYGFYSKGLNFTLNILIAWTLINGTLSALGVVFALGHPFSVLTAFAAAPITSLNPALAAGWFAGLTEAKMRMPKVKDFEDLSKLNRLRDYWKNNITRILLVVAFANVGSVIGTFVALPYLLSLF
;
A
#
# COMPACT_ATOMS: atom_id res chain seq x y z
N PHE A 1 12.88 15.74 -4.97
CA PHE A 1 11.74 16.67 -4.78
C PHE A 1 11.61 17.64 -5.96
N TYR A 2 12.71 18.14 -6.54
CA TYR A 2 12.66 19.00 -7.73
C TYR A 2 12.32 18.29 -9.06
N ILE A 3 12.67 17.00 -9.22
CA ILE A 3 12.41 16.25 -10.48
C ILE A 3 10.91 16.02 -10.74
N PHE A 4 10.09 15.90 -9.70
CA PHE A 4 8.64 15.70 -9.86
C PHE A 4 7.87 16.99 -10.18
N SER A 5 8.49 18.16 -10.02
CA SER A 5 7.84 19.45 -10.29
C SER A 5 7.73 19.75 -11.80
N GLY A 6 8.63 19.22 -12.63
CA GLY A 6 8.64 19.48 -14.08
C GLY A 6 7.63 18.66 -14.89
N PHE A 7 6.99 17.66 -14.27
CA PHE A 7 5.97 16.84 -14.95
C PHE A 7 4.56 17.44 -14.93
N PHE A 8 4.33 18.52 -14.16
CA PHE A 8 3.00 19.12 -13.95
C PHE A 8 2.89 20.56 -14.46
N GLU A 9 3.89 21.09 -15.17
CA GLU A 9 3.66 22.28 -15.99
C GLU A 9 2.79 21.90 -17.19
N GLU A 10 1.85 22.79 -17.56
CA GLU A 10 0.90 22.59 -18.65
C GLU A 10 1.65 22.19 -19.92
N ILE A 11 1.53 20.91 -20.29
CA ILE A 11 2.20 20.35 -21.46
C ILE A 11 1.54 20.97 -22.69
N ASP A 12 2.21 21.94 -23.30
CA ASP A 12 1.80 22.58 -24.56
C ASP A 12 1.63 21.54 -25.69
N GLU A 13 0.70 21.77 -26.61
CA GLU A 13 0.43 20.88 -27.76
C GLU A 13 1.68 20.70 -28.63
N GLU A 14 2.55 21.70 -28.67
CA GLU A 14 3.84 21.65 -29.38
C GLU A 14 4.83 20.68 -28.71
N THR A 15 4.86 20.63 -27.38
CA THR A 15 5.65 19.67 -26.59
C THR A 15 5.12 18.24 -26.75
N ILE A 16 3.79 18.05 -26.77
CA ILE A 16 3.16 16.74 -27.04
C ILE A 16 3.52 16.24 -28.44
N LYS A 17 3.60 17.15 -29.42
CA LYS A 17 3.96 16.81 -30.81
C LYS A 17 5.43 16.43 -30.94
N ASN A 18 6.32 17.06 -30.17
CA ASN A 18 7.74 16.69 -30.09
C ASN A 18 7.97 15.37 -29.31
N LEU A 19 7.13 15.06 -28.32
CA LEU A 19 7.13 13.77 -27.60
C LEU A 19 6.65 12.58 -28.45
N LYS A 20 6.05 12.80 -29.63
CA LYS A 20 5.74 11.73 -30.60
C LYS A 20 6.97 11.21 -31.34
N ASN A 21 8.12 11.88 -31.21
CA ASN A 21 9.38 11.36 -31.72
C ASN A 21 9.88 10.25 -30.79
N LYS A 22 9.92 9.01 -31.30
CA LYS A 22 10.40 7.82 -30.58
C LYS A 22 11.76 8.04 -29.91
N ASP A 23 12.61 8.86 -30.53
CA ASP A 23 13.98 9.07 -30.10
C ASP A 23 14.06 9.90 -28.79
N MET A 24 13.26 10.96 -28.63
CA MET A 24 13.22 11.74 -27.38
C MET A 24 12.57 10.96 -26.23
N LEU A 25 11.53 10.19 -26.51
CA LEU A 25 10.89 9.37 -25.47
C LEU A 25 11.86 8.31 -24.95
N ASN A 26 12.63 7.69 -25.85
CA ASN A 26 13.69 6.74 -25.47
C ASN A 26 14.82 7.43 -24.70
N GLU A 27 15.19 8.66 -25.06
CA GLU A 27 16.23 9.44 -24.38
C GLU A 27 15.82 9.80 -22.94
N VAL A 28 14.61 10.30 -22.73
CA VAL A 28 14.07 10.57 -21.38
C VAL A 28 13.92 9.28 -20.57
N LEU A 29 13.44 8.19 -21.18
CA LEU A 29 13.33 6.89 -20.51
C LEU A 29 14.71 6.32 -20.15
N ASN A 30 15.74 6.56 -20.97
CA ASN A 30 17.12 6.18 -20.69
C ASN A 30 17.70 7.01 -19.54
N GLU A 31 17.49 8.33 -19.53
CA GLU A 31 17.97 9.22 -18.48
C GLU A 31 17.32 8.90 -17.11
N VAL A 32 16.00 8.61 -17.10
CA VAL A 32 15.28 8.12 -15.90
C VAL A 32 15.78 6.72 -15.49
N SER A 33 16.14 5.89 -16.45
CA SER A 33 16.69 4.55 -16.21
C SER A 33 18.11 4.59 -15.62
N GLU A 34 18.91 5.60 -15.96
CA GLU A 34 20.24 5.84 -15.39
C GLU A 34 20.15 6.40 -13.96
N GLU A 35 19.19 7.29 -13.69
CA GLU A 35 18.95 7.82 -12.35
C GLU A 35 18.35 6.78 -11.39
N ILE A 36 17.54 5.84 -11.89
CA ILE A 36 16.88 4.82 -11.06
C ILE A 36 17.06 3.40 -11.63
N PRO A 37 18.30 2.88 -11.64
CA PRO A 37 18.64 1.60 -12.27
C PRO A 37 17.90 0.41 -11.64
N ASN A 38 17.56 0.51 -10.34
CA ASN A 38 16.82 -0.54 -9.64
C ASN A 38 15.37 -0.67 -10.15
N ILE A 39 14.73 0.41 -10.62
CA ILE A 39 13.36 0.36 -11.15
C ILE A 39 13.36 -0.23 -12.55
N LYS A 40 14.28 0.22 -13.42
CA LYS A 40 14.46 -0.39 -14.75
C LYS A 40 14.69 -1.89 -14.63
N LYS A 41 15.60 -2.29 -13.73
CA LYS A 41 15.90 -3.69 -13.48
C LYS A 41 14.67 -4.49 -13.06
N ALA A 42 13.94 -4.02 -12.05
CA ALA A 42 12.80 -4.74 -11.50
C ALA A 42 11.57 -4.77 -12.43
N LEU A 43 11.32 -3.72 -13.22
CA LEU A 43 10.12 -3.61 -14.05
C LEU A 43 10.31 -4.05 -15.50
N ILE A 44 11.52 -3.90 -16.02
CA ILE A 44 11.85 -4.14 -17.44
C ILE A 44 12.78 -5.35 -17.55
N ASP A 45 13.99 -5.28 -16.99
CA ASP A 45 15.02 -6.28 -17.26
C ASP A 45 14.64 -7.68 -16.69
N GLU A 46 14.12 -7.75 -15.46
CA GLU A 46 13.64 -9.00 -14.85
C GLU A 46 12.45 -9.59 -15.61
N ARG A 47 11.62 -8.73 -16.22
CA ARG A 47 10.47 -9.14 -17.02
C ARG A 47 10.91 -9.71 -18.37
N ASP A 48 11.86 -9.05 -19.04
CA ASP A 48 12.46 -9.52 -20.29
C ASP A 48 13.18 -10.85 -20.07
N GLU A 49 13.93 -10.96 -18.96
CA GLU A 49 14.60 -12.18 -18.56
C GLU A 49 13.59 -13.33 -18.34
N TYR A 50 12.47 -13.07 -17.66
CA TYR A 50 11.42 -14.08 -17.47
C TYR A 50 10.77 -14.53 -18.79
N ILE A 51 10.44 -13.59 -19.68
CA ILE A 51 9.85 -13.89 -20.99
C ILE A 51 10.80 -14.73 -21.83
N ALA A 52 12.07 -14.31 -21.94
CA ALA A 52 13.11 -15.02 -22.66
C ALA A 52 13.28 -16.46 -22.13
N LEU A 53 13.35 -16.61 -20.80
CA LEU A 53 13.47 -17.92 -20.17
C LEU A 53 12.27 -18.82 -20.46
N LYS A 54 11.03 -18.31 -20.44
CA LYS A 54 9.84 -19.10 -20.80
C LYS A 54 9.83 -19.56 -22.25
N ILE A 55 10.30 -18.71 -23.18
CA ILE A 55 10.41 -19.07 -24.60
C ILE A 55 11.45 -20.18 -24.78
N LEU A 56 12.62 -20.03 -24.16
CA LEU A 56 13.70 -21.01 -24.20
C LEU A 56 13.29 -22.36 -23.55
N GLU A 57 12.51 -22.34 -22.46
CA GLU A 57 11.95 -23.54 -21.83
C GLU A 57 11.17 -24.37 -22.85
N LYS A 58 10.26 -23.71 -23.55
CA LYS A 58 9.38 -24.34 -24.53
C LYS A 58 10.16 -24.79 -25.75
N TYR A 59 11.17 -24.02 -26.18
CA TYR A 59 12.02 -24.38 -27.31
C TYR A 59 12.78 -25.69 -27.05
N ARG A 60 13.31 -25.87 -25.83
CA ARG A 60 14.00 -27.10 -25.41
C ARG A 60 13.08 -28.34 -25.35
N GLU A 61 11.76 -28.17 -25.30
CA GLU A 61 10.80 -29.28 -25.44
C GLU A 61 10.71 -29.81 -26.90
N GLY A 62 11.51 -29.29 -27.84
CA GLY A 62 11.61 -29.77 -29.22
C GLY A 62 10.48 -29.29 -30.14
N LYS A 63 9.76 -28.22 -29.76
CA LYS A 63 8.63 -27.68 -30.51
C LYS A 63 9.04 -26.47 -31.36
N LYS A 64 8.47 -26.34 -32.56
CA LYS A 64 8.50 -25.07 -33.30
C LYS A 64 7.60 -24.06 -32.58
N ILE A 65 8.15 -22.89 -32.26
CA ILE A 65 7.46 -21.87 -31.47
C ILE A 65 7.48 -20.56 -32.23
N VAL A 66 6.34 -19.87 -32.22
CA VAL A 66 6.22 -18.47 -32.63
C VAL A 66 5.83 -17.70 -31.37
N ALA A 67 6.69 -16.78 -30.91
CA ALA A 67 6.42 -15.93 -29.77
C ALA A 67 5.99 -14.53 -30.24
N VAL A 68 4.86 -14.04 -29.75
CA VAL A 68 4.39 -12.68 -30.00
C VAL A 68 4.73 -11.84 -28.78
N ILE A 69 5.54 -10.79 -28.97
CA ILE A 69 6.09 -9.96 -27.90
C ILE A 69 5.76 -8.50 -28.21
N GLY A 70 5.45 -7.71 -27.18
CA GLY A 70 5.29 -6.27 -27.33
C GLY A 70 6.60 -5.60 -27.74
N ALA A 71 6.54 -4.57 -28.61
CA ALA A 71 7.71 -3.94 -29.19
C ALA A 71 8.75 -3.44 -28.16
N GLY A 72 8.30 -2.98 -26.98
CA GLY A 72 9.19 -2.50 -25.92
C GLY A 72 10.06 -3.57 -25.25
N HIS A 73 9.74 -4.85 -25.41
CA HIS A 73 10.48 -5.97 -24.84
C HIS A 73 11.25 -6.77 -25.92
N LEU A 74 11.11 -6.41 -27.19
CA LEU A 74 11.62 -7.21 -28.30
C LEU A 74 13.15 -7.31 -28.28
N GLU A 75 13.83 -6.17 -28.20
CA GLU A 75 15.31 -6.11 -28.20
C GLU A 75 15.90 -6.76 -26.94
N GLY A 76 15.34 -6.48 -25.76
CA GLY A 76 15.78 -7.06 -24.50
C GLY A 76 15.65 -8.59 -24.48
N VAL A 77 14.49 -9.11 -24.88
CA VAL A 77 14.27 -10.57 -24.97
C VAL A 77 15.18 -11.21 -26.01
N LYS A 78 15.35 -10.59 -27.18
CA LYS A 78 16.22 -11.12 -28.24
C LYS A 78 17.67 -11.26 -27.77
N ASN A 79 18.23 -10.21 -27.17
CA ASN A 79 19.60 -10.21 -26.65
C ASN A 79 19.78 -11.30 -25.59
N ILE A 80 18.83 -11.43 -24.66
CA ILE A 80 18.86 -12.45 -23.60
C ILE A 80 18.78 -13.86 -24.19
N ILE A 81 17.94 -14.09 -25.21
CA ILE A 81 17.84 -15.39 -25.89
C ILE A 81 19.17 -15.74 -26.57
N GLU A 82 19.75 -14.82 -27.34
CA GLU A 82 21.02 -15.03 -28.05
C GLU A 82 22.17 -15.32 -27.07
N GLU A 83 22.25 -14.61 -25.94
CA GLU A 83 23.26 -14.85 -24.91
C GLU A 83 23.05 -16.17 -24.14
N ASN A 84 21.80 -16.54 -23.83
CA ASN A 84 21.49 -17.73 -23.00
C ASN A 84 21.42 -19.03 -23.81
N LEU A 85 21.35 -18.98 -25.14
CA LEU A 85 21.58 -20.16 -25.98
C LEU A 85 22.97 -20.78 -25.73
N ILE A 86 23.92 -20.02 -25.15
CA ILE A 86 25.30 -20.44 -24.89
C ILE A 86 25.50 -20.99 -23.45
N LYS A 87 24.55 -20.79 -22.51
CA LYS A 87 24.73 -21.10 -21.08
C LYS A 87 23.78 -22.18 -20.54
N GLU A 88 24.32 -23.09 -19.71
CA GLU A 88 23.55 -24.16 -19.03
C GLU A 88 22.76 -23.70 -17.78
N THR A 89 22.87 -22.43 -17.37
CA THR A 89 22.37 -21.91 -16.07
C THR A 89 20.85 -21.67 -15.99
N PHE A 90 20.10 -22.20 -16.95
CA PHE A 90 18.69 -21.94 -17.23
C PHE A 90 17.73 -22.20 -16.06
N ALA A 91 17.83 -23.37 -15.42
CA ALA A 91 16.88 -23.79 -14.38
C ALA A 91 17.07 -23.03 -13.06
N HIS A 92 18.32 -22.68 -12.72
CA HIS A 92 18.66 -21.96 -11.50
C HIS A 92 18.11 -20.52 -11.53
N ARG A 93 18.30 -19.83 -12.66
CA ARG A 93 17.94 -18.41 -12.79
C ARG A 93 16.43 -18.16 -12.77
N LYS A 94 15.64 -19.00 -13.43
CA LYS A 94 14.17 -18.93 -13.37
C LYS A 94 13.65 -19.13 -11.93
N THR A 95 14.25 -20.05 -11.19
CA THR A 95 13.87 -20.33 -9.80
C THR A 95 14.17 -19.14 -8.88
N GLU A 96 15.23 -18.37 -9.16
CA GLU A 96 15.52 -17.12 -8.46
C GLU A 96 14.49 -16.03 -8.75
N LEU A 97 14.09 -15.86 -10.02
CA LEU A 97 13.09 -14.87 -10.44
C LEU A 97 11.69 -15.17 -9.87
N GLU A 98 11.34 -16.45 -9.70
CA GLU A 98 10.06 -16.86 -9.12
C GLU A 98 10.05 -16.82 -7.57
N LYS A 99 11.20 -16.60 -6.93
CA LYS A 99 11.31 -16.59 -5.46
C LYS A 99 11.00 -15.21 -4.89
N ILE A 100 9.86 -15.10 -4.20
CA ILE A 100 9.53 -13.89 -3.44
C ILE A 100 10.49 -13.77 -2.24
N PRO A 101 11.28 -12.69 -2.12
CA PRO A 101 12.21 -12.53 -1.02
C PRO A 101 11.44 -12.42 0.31
N GLN A 102 11.60 -13.41 1.18
CA GLN A 102 11.00 -13.38 2.52
C GLN A 102 11.78 -12.42 3.42
N LYS A 103 11.39 -11.14 3.44
CA LYS A 103 11.88 -10.22 4.47
C LYS A 103 11.34 -10.68 5.83
N ARG A 104 12.22 -11.25 6.67
CA ARG A 104 11.97 -11.41 8.10
C ARG A 104 11.92 -10.02 8.74
N SER A 105 10.73 -9.41 8.74
CA SER A 105 10.55 -8.07 9.27
C SER A 105 10.52 -8.11 10.79
N LYS A 106 11.60 -7.63 11.43
CA LYS A 106 11.63 -7.37 12.88
C LYS A 106 10.47 -6.47 13.33
N ALA A 107 9.92 -5.66 12.41
CA ALA A 107 8.74 -4.83 12.67
C ALA A 107 7.49 -5.65 13.04
N LYS A 108 7.34 -6.88 12.51
CA LYS A 108 6.24 -7.77 12.92
C LYS A 108 6.34 -8.13 14.40
N ILE A 109 7.53 -8.42 14.90
CA ILE A 109 7.75 -8.77 16.32
C ILE A 109 7.44 -7.57 17.22
N ILE A 110 7.93 -6.39 16.85
CA ILE A 110 7.68 -5.15 17.61
C ILE A 110 6.18 -4.81 17.65
N ALA A 111 5.44 -5.07 16.57
CA ALA A 111 4.01 -4.76 16.53
C ALA A 111 3.18 -5.58 17.53
N TYR A 112 3.61 -6.79 17.91
CA TYR A 112 2.92 -7.61 18.92
C TYR A 112 3.21 -7.20 20.37
N VAL A 113 4.18 -6.31 20.61
CA VAL A 113 4.51 -5.84 21.97
C VAL A 113 3.31 -5.13 22.61
N ILE A 114 2.63 -4.25 21.85
CA ILE A 114 1.48 -3.49 22.35
C ILE A 114 0.32 -4.41 22.76
N PRO A 115 -0.16 -5.35 21.92
CA PRO A 115 -1.21 -6.30 22.31
C PRO A 115 -0.84 -7.15 23.52
N ILE A 116 0.38 -7.70 23.55
CA ILE A 116 0.85 -8.54 24.66
C ILE A 116 0.86 -7.72 25.95
N PHE A 117 1.41 -6.51 25.91
CA PHE A 117 1.47 -5.60 27.05
C PHE A 117 0.07 -5.25 27.58
N PHE A 118 -0.87 -4.92 26.69
CA PHE A 118 -2.24 -4.61 27.07
C PHE A 118 -2.93 -5.82 27.73
N ILE A 119 -2.79 -7.02 27.16
CA ILE A 119 -3.35 -8.25 27.73
C ILE A 119 -2.75 -8.53 29.11
N SER A 120 -1.43 -8.37 29.28
CA SER A 120 -0.77 -8.52 30.57
C SER A 120 -1.30 -7.51 31.60
N LEU A 121 -1.52 -6.26 31.21
CA LEU A 121 -2.11 -5.23 32.06
C LEU A 121 -3.53 -5.60 32.50
N VAL A 122 -4.38 -6.09 31.59
CA VAL A 122 -5.74 -6.55 31.92
C VAL A 122 -5.73 -7.73 32.89
N ILE A 123 -4.88 -8.73 32.65
CA ILE A 123 -4.72 -9.90 33.53
C ILE A 123 -4.23 -9.45 34.92
N TYR A 124 -3.20 -8.60 34.97
CA TYR A 124 -2.66 -8.09 36.22
C TYR A 124 -3.70 -7.26 37.00
N GLY A 125 -4.47 -6.41 36.33
CA GLY A 125 -5.57 -5.65 36.94
C GLY A 125 -6.65 -6.54 37.54
N PHE A 126 -6.97 -7.65 36.88
CA PHE A 126 -7.95 -8.61 37.39
C PHE A 126 -7.47 -9.28 38.68
N TYR A 127 -6.22 -9.77 38.71
CA TYR A 127 -5.67 -10.43 39.89
C TYR A 127 -5.41 -9.48 41.06
N SER A 128 -5.01 -8.24 40.78
CA SER A 128 -4.64 -7.27 41.83
C SER A 128 -5.83 -6.51 42.43
N LYS A 129 -6.77 -6.06 41.60
CA LYS A 129 -7.85 -5.13 42.00
C LYS A 129 -9.27 -5.67 41.69
N GLY A 130 -9.40 -6.85 41.10
CA GLY A 130 -10.66 -7.53 40.86
C GLY A 130 -11.45 -7.06 39.62
N LEU A 131 -12.63 -7.65 39.43
CA LEU A 131 -13.42 -7.53 38.19
C LEU A 131 -13.83 -6.09 37.85
N ASN A 132 -14.30 -5.31 38.83
CA ASN A 132 -14.78 -3.95 38.59
C ASN A 132 -13.67 -3.05 38.02
N PHE A 133 -12.44 -3.21 38.52
CA PHE A 133 -11.29 -2.47 38.03
C PHE A 133 -10.93 -2.87 36.60
N THR A 134 -10.93 -4.17 36.30
CA THR A 134 -10.70 -4.68 34.94
C THR A 134 -11.73 -4.16 33.93
N LEU A 135 -13.01 -4.13 34.32
CA LEU A 135 -14.08 -3.58 33.47
C LEU A 135 -13.83 -2.08 33.19
N ASN A 136 -13.40 -1.31 34.19
CA ASN A 136 -13.05 0.09 34.00
C ASN A 136 -11.89 0.26 33.00
N ILE A 137 -10.87 -0.60 33.05
CA ILE A 137 -9.77 -0.61 32.07
C ILE A 137 -10.29 -0.88 30.66
N LEU A 138 -11.13 -1.91 30.49
CA LEU A 138 -11.67 -2.28 29.18
C LEU A 138 -12.58 -1.18 28.60
N ILE A 139 -13.42 -0.56 29.44
CA ILE A 139 -14.28 0.56 29.06
C ILE A 139 -13.43 1.76 28.67
N ALA A 140 -12.43 2.14 29.48
CA ALA A 140 -11.53 3.24 29.18
C ALA A 140 -10.75 3.00 27.87
N TRP A 141 -10.22 1.79 27.67
CA TRP A 141 -9.57 1.40 26.41
C TRP A 141 -10.48 1.58 25.21
N THR A 142 -11.71 1.07 25.33
CA THR A 142 -12.73 1.12 24.28
C THR A 142 -13.12 2.55 23.95
N LEU A 143 -13.38 3.37 24.97
CA LEU A 143 -13.76 4.76 24.81
C LEU A 143 -12.63 5.59 24.20
N ILE A 144 -11.40 5.49 24.70
CA ILE A 144 -10.28 6.30 24.20
C ILE A 144 -9.95 5.94 22.75
N ASN A 145 -9.77 4.64 22.43
CA ASN A 145 -9.48 4.22 21.06
C ASN A 145 -10.66 4.50 20.12
N GLY A 146 -11.86 4.12 20.53
CA GLY A 146 -13.06 4.27 19.71
C GLY A 146 -13.36 5.72 19.41
N THR A 147 -13.35 6.61 20.41
CA THR A 147 -13.66 8.03 20.21
C THR A 147 -12.62 8.73 19.34
N LEU A 148 -11.33 8.51 19.55
CA LEU A 148 -10.29 9.17 18.75
C LEU A 148 -10.31 8.70 17.28
N SER A 149 -10.56 7.41 17.04
CA SER A 149 -10.77 6.88 15.68
C SER A 149 -12.03 7.46 15.02
N ALA A 150 -13.14 7.51 15.76
CA ALA A 150 -14.39 8.12 15.32
C ALA A 150 -14.24 9.61 14.99
N LEU A 151 -13.52 10.37 15.82
CA LEU A 151 -13.18 11.77 15.56
C LEU A 151 -12.36 11.93 14.28
N GLY A 152 -11.43 11.01 14.00
CA GLY A 152 -10.74 10.95 12.73
C GLY A 152 -11.70 10.86 11.54
N VAL A 153 -12.70 9.97 11.61
CA VAL A 153 -13.73 9.87 10.56
C VAL A 153 -14.58 11.14 10.46
N VAL A 154 -14.89 11.78 11.58
CA VAL A 154 -15.60 13.07 11.59
C VAL A 154 -14.78 14.15 10.89
N PHE A 155 -13.47 14.23 11.11
CA PHE A 155 -12.58 15.15 10.39
C PHE A 155 -12.49 14.85 8.89
N ALA A 156 -12.61 13.57 8.51
CA ALA A 156 -12.74 13.16 7.11
C ALA A 156 -14.09 13.54 6.48
N LEU A 157 -15.05 14.09 7.25
CA LEU A 157 -16.45 14.30 6.87
C LEU A 157 -17.12 12.99 6.39
N GLY A 158 -16.76 11.88 7.04
CA GLY A 158 -17.31 10.55 6.76
C GLY A 158 -18.77 10.41 7.16
N HIS A 159 -19.42 9.39 6.63
CA HIS A 159 -20.79 9.03 6.95
C HIS A 159 -20.94 8.61 8.43
N PRO A 160 -22.06 8.92 9.12
CA PRO A 160 -22.29 8.52 10.51
C PRO A 160 -22.09 7.02 10.79
N PHE A 161 -22.47 6.14 9.86
CA PHE A 161 -22.21 4.70 9.99
C PHE A 161 -20.72 4.34 9.96
N SER A 162 -19.92 5.09 9.20
CA SER A 162 -18.46 4.93 9.18
C SER A 162 -17.84 5.38 10.50
N VAL A 163 -18.40 6.43 11.13
CA VAL A 163 -18.02 6.89 12.48
C VAL A 163 -18.30 5.80 13.53
N LEU A 164 -19.49 5.20 13.50
CA LEU A 164 -19.86 4.11 14.41
C LEU A 164 -18.98 2.87 14.19
N THR A 165 -18.69 2.55 12.93
CA THR A 165 -17.83 1.42 12.58
C THR A 165 -16.40 1.67 13.08
N ALA A 166 -15.86 2.87 12.90
CA ALA A 166 -14.54 3.24 13.40
C ALA A 166 -14.46 3.14 14.93
N PHE A 167 -15.50 3.63 15.64
CA PHE A 167 -15.59 3.52 17.09
C PHE A 167 -15.55 2.07 17.57
N ALA A 168 -16.33 1.19 16.96
CA ALA A 168 -16.41 -0.22 17.36
C ALA A 168 -15.16 -1.02 16.94
N ALA A 169 -14.56 -0.71 15.78
CA ALA A 169 -13.41 -1.44 15.26
C ALA A 169 -12.09 -1.06 15.92
N ALA A 170 -11.90 0.20 16.35
CA ALA A 170 -10.61 0.68 16.87
C ALA A 170 -10.08 -0.12 18.07
N PRO A 171 -10.87 -0.42 19.12
CA PRO A 171 -10.37 -1.12 20.30
C PRO A 171 -9.86 -2.54 20.00
N ILE A 172 -10.44 -3.19 18.99
CA ILE A 172 -10.11 -4.55 18.56
C ILE A 172 -8.90 -4.53 17.62
N THR A 173 -8.92 -3.61 16.64
CA THR A 173 -7.87 -3.50 15.63
C THR A 173 -6.56 -2.95 16.19
N SER A 174 -6.60 -2.04 17.17
CA SER A 174 -5.40 -1.60 17.91
C SER A 174 -4.65 -2.75 18.60
N LEU A 175 -5.34 -3.85 18.92
CA LEU A 175 -4.75 -5.06 19.51
C LEU A 175 -4.38 -6.13 18.47
N ASN A 176 -4.58 -5.86 17.19
CA ASN A 176 -4.22 -6.78 16.11
C ASN A 176 -3.42 -6.03 15.03
N PRO A 177 -2.09 -6.19 14.98
CA PRO A 177 -1.23 -5.54 13.98
C PRO A 177 -1.59 -5.81 12.51
N ALA A 178 -2.37 -6.86 12.23
CA ALA A 178 -2.80 -7.20 10.89
C ALA A 178 -4.08 -6.46 10.45
N LEU A 179 -4.79 -5.81 11.37
CA LEU A 179 -6.08 -5.16 11.11
C LEU A 179 -6.00 -3.66 11.44
N ALA A 180 -6.72 -2.85 10.69
CA ALA A 180 -6.76 -1.41 10.87
C ALA A 180 -8.21 -0.92 10.94
N ALA A 181 -8.54 -0.07 11.93
CA ALA A 181 -9.88 0.48 12.13
C ALA A 181 -10.42 1.16 10.86
N GLY A 182 -9.53 1.86 10.15
CA GLY A 182 -9.83 2.56 8.92
C GLY A 182 -10.28 1.65 7.79
N TRP A 183 -9.86 0.38 7.72
CA TRP A 183 -10.37 -0.53 6.69
C TRP A 183 -11.86 -0.80 6.87
N PHE A 184 -12.30 -1.05 8.10
CA PHE A 184 -13.72 -1.24 8.40
C PHE A 184 -14.51 0.05 8.16
N ALA A 185 -14.01 1.19 8.65
CA ALA A 185 -14.65 2.49 8.43
C ALA A 185 -14.72 2.87 6.94
N GLY A 186 -13.65 2.62 6.19
CA GLY A 186 -13.55 2.90 4.75
C GLY A 186 -14.42 1.98 3.91
N LEU A 187 -14.55 0.70 4.26
CA LEU A 187 -15.51 -0.22 3.62
C LEU A 187 -16.95 0.22 3.88
N THR A 188 -17.27 0.62 5.11
CA THR A 188 -18.58 1.20 5.42
C THR A 188 -18.80 2.50 4.63
N GLU A 189 -17.80 3.37 4.54
CA GLU A 189 -17.90 4.61 3.74
C GLU A 189 -18.12 4.31 2.26
N ALA A 190 -17.38 3.37 1.69
CA ALA A 190 -17.53 2.96 0.28
C ALA A 190 -18.91 2.36 0.00
N LYS A 191 -19.50 1.67 0.99
CA LYS A 191 -20.87 1.14 0.86
C LYS A 191 -21.93 2.25 0.96
N MET A 192 -21.73 3.23 1.84
CA MET A 192 -22.69 4.33 2.06
C MET A 192 -22.57 5.43 1.00
N ARG A 193 -21.36 5.67 0.47
CA ARG A 193 -21.04 6.62 -0.59
C ARG A 193 -20.33 5.88 -1.72
N MET A 194 -21.12 5.13 -2.48
CA MET A 194 -20.59 4.31 -3.57
C MET A 194 -19.87 5.18 -4.62
N PRO A 195 -18.57 4.94 -4.88
CA PRO A 195 -17.81 5.72 -5.84
C PRO A 195 -18.30 5.45 -7.27
N LYS A 196 -18.35 6.50 -8.10
CA LYS A 196 -18.78 6.42 -9.50
C LYS A 196 -17.56 6.47 -10.42
N VAL A 197 -17.73 6.07 -11.69
CA VAL A 197 -16.66 6.16 -12.72
C VAL A 197 -16.11 7.58 -12.83
N LYS A 198 -17.00 8.59 -12.80
CA LYS A 198 -16.61 10.00 -12.79
C LYS A 198 -15.67 10.37 -11.64
N ASP A 199 -15.82 9.76 -10.45
CA ASP A 199 -14.92 10.03 -9.33
C ASP A 199 -13.49 9.57 -9.66
N PHE A 200 -13.31 8.51 -10.46
CA PHE A 200 -11.97 8.06 -10.91
C PHE A 200 -11.39 9.01 -11.96
N GLU A 201 -12.19 9.45 -12.93
CA GLU A 201 -11.75 10.41 -13.96
C GLU A 201 -11.37 11.77 -13.36
N ASP A 202 -12.08 12.20 -12.30
CA ASP A 202 -11.82 13.47 -11.63
C ASP A 202 -10.61 13.41 -10.68
N LEU A 203 -9.95 12.26 -10.49
CA LEU A 203 -8.73 12.15 -9.67
C LEU A 203 -7.56 12.97 -10.24
N SER A 204 -7.42 13.05 -11.57
CA SER A 204 -6.36 13.84 -12.22
C SER A 204 -6.57 15.34 -12.09
N LYS A 205 -7.77 15.78 -11.67
CA LYS A 205 -8.16 17.19 -11.55
C LYS A 205 -8.01 17.73 -10.13
N LEU A 206 -7.49 16.92 -9.20
CA LEU A 206 -7.33 17.29 -7.79
C LEU A 206 -6.10 18.16 -7.59
N ASN A 207 -6.30 19.48 -7.49
CA ASN A 207 -5.19 20.45 -7.40
C ASN A 207 -5.04 21.09 -6.00
N ARG A 208 -6.06 21.01 -5.13
CA ARG A 208 -6.02 21.57 -3.77
C ARG A 208 -6.37 20.52 -2.73
N LEU A 209 -5.81 20.67 -1.53
CA LEU A 209 -6.11 19.78 -0.38
C LEU A 209 -7.62 19.65 -0.10
N ARG A 210 -8.39 20.72 -0.29
CA ARG A 210 -9.84 20.71 -0.09
C ARG A 210 -10.59 19.84 -1.11
N ASP A 211 -10.01 19.57 -2.27
CA ASP A 211 -10.67 18.79 -3.32
C ASP A 211 -10.74 17.30 -2.96
N TYR A 212 -9.81 16.81 -2.14
CA TYR A 212 -9.85 15.45 -1.59
C TYR A 212 -11.10 15.17 -0.75
N TRP A 213 -11.66 16.20 -0.10
CA TRP A 213 -12.94 16.06 0.62
C TRP A 213 -14.15 16.09 -0.31
N LYS A 214 -14.04 16.52 -1.56
CA LYS A 214 -15.18 16.61 -2.49
C LYS A 214 -15.40 15.34 -3.29
N ASN A 215 -14.34 14.65 -3.67
CA ASN A 215 -14.39 13.42 -4.45
C ASN A 215 -14.63 12.20 -3.54
N ASN A 216 -15.53 11.28 -3.94
CA ASN A 216 -15.93 10.17 -3.07
C ASN A 216 -14.80 9.17 -2.82
N ILE A 217 -13.95 8.92 -3.82
CA ILE A 217 -12.82 7.97 -3.70
C ILE A 217 -11.80 8.50 -2.70
N THR A 218 -11.39 9.75 -2.88
CA THR A 218 -10.42 10.36 -1.96
C THR A 218 -11.00 10.54 -0.57
N ARG A 219 -12.29 10.81 -0.44
CA ARG A 219 -12.95 10.86 0.87
C ARG A 219 -12.91 9.51 1.58
N ILE A 220 -13.13 8.39 0.90
CA ILE A 220 -12.97 7.04 1.47
C ILE A 220 -11.53 6.85 1.97
N LEU A 221 -10.52 7.27 1.19
CA LEU A 221 -9.12 7.19 1.61
C LEU A 221 -8.82 8.07 2.83
N LEU A 222 -9.39 9.28 2.89
CA LEU A 222 -9.30 10.16 4.06
C LEU A 222 -9.93 9.52 5.30
N VAL A 223 -11.10 8.89 5.17
CA VAL A 223 -11.76 8.15 6.26
C VAL A 223 -10.85 7.04 6.78
N VAL A 224 -10.26 6.24 5.89
CA VAL A 224 -9.31 5.18 6.26
C VAL A 224 -8.10 5.76 7.00
N ALA A 225 -7.49 6.81 6.45
CA ALA A 225 -6.30 7.42 6.99
C ALA A 225 -6.54 8.05 8.37
N PHE A 226 -7.57 8.90 8.50
CA PHE A 226 -7.85 9.59 9.76
C PHE A 226 -8.36 8.64 10.84
N ALA A 227 -9.14 7.62 10.51
CA ALA A 227 -9.52 6.58 11.48
C ALA A 227 -8.28 5.83 12.02
N ASN A 228 -7.33 5.49 11.14
CA ASN A 228 -6.09 4.82 11.56
C ASN A 228 -5.23 5.73 12.43
N VAL A 229 -5.08 7.01 12.06
CA VAL A 229 -4.35 8.00 12.88
C VAL A 229 -5.03 8.13 14.25
N GLY A 230 -6.35 8.25 14.29
CA GLY A 230 -7.10 8.31 15.54
C GLY A 230 -6.92 7.05 16.41
N SER A 231 -6.93 5.86 15.81
CA SER A 231 -6.69 4.58 16.51
C SER A 231 -5.27 4.51 17.10
N VAL A 232 -4.26 4.97 16.35
CA VAL A 232 -2.86 5.01 16.79
C VAL A 232 -2.71 5.98 17.96
N ILE A 233 -3.21 7.22 17.82
CA ILE A 233 -3.20 8.20 18.92
C ILE A 233 -3.95 7.63 20.13
N GLY A 234 -5.09 6.97 19.91
CA GLY A 234 -5.85 6.33 20.97
C GLY A 234 -5.06 5.27 21.73
N THR A 235 -4.26 4.46 21.03
CA THR A 235 -3.37 3.49 21.67
C THR A 235 -2.31 4.16 22.54
N PHE A 236 -1.66 5.21 22.00
CA PHE A 236 -0.61 5.96 22.71
C PHE A 236 -1.13 6.80 23.88
N VAL A 237 -2.39 7.23 23.85
CA VAL A 237 -3.04 7.95 24.96
C VAL A 237 -3.61 6.98 25.99
N ALA A 238 -4.23 5.89 25.54
CA ALA A 238 -4.88 4.93 26.43
C ALA A 238 -3.86 4.18 27.30
N LEU A 239 -2.74 3.71 26.75
CA LEU A 239 -1.79 2.91 27.55
C LEU A 239 -1.22 3.66 28.77
N PRO A 240 -0.67 4.88 28.66
CA PRO A 240 -0.22 5.64 29.82
C PRO A 240 -1.36 5.97 30.80
N TYR A 241 -2.54 6.34 30.27
CA TYR A 241 -3.72 6.60 31.11
C TYR A 241 -4.11 5.37 31.93
N LEU A 242 -4.19 4.20 31.31
CA LEU A 242 -4.53 2.95 31.99
C LEU A 242 -3.48 2.57 33.04
N LEU A 243 -2.21 2.78 32.75
CA LEU A 243 -1.13 2.56 33.74
C LEU A 243 -1.28 3.48 34.96
N SER A 244 -1.73 4.72 34.79
CA SER A 244 -1.96 5.64 35.91
C SER A 244 -3.11 5.24 36.84
N LEU A 245 -3.95 4.29 36.43
CA LEU A 245 -5.04 3.75 37.26
C LEU A 245 -4.57 2.62 38.20
N PHE A 246 -3.36 2.08 37.98
CA PHE A 246 -2.74 1.08 38.85
C PHE A 246 -2.06 1.72 40.04
#